data_AF-A0A2A3M1V0-F1
#
_entry.id   AF-A0A2A3M1V0-F1
#
_cell.length_a   1.000
_cell.length_b   1.000
_cell.length_c   1.000
_cell.angle_alpha   90.00
_cell.angle_beta   90.00
_cell.angle_gamma   90.00
#
_symmetry.space_group_name_H-M   'P 1'
#
loop_
_entity.id
_entity.type
_entity.pdbx_description
1 polymer ?
#
loop_
_entity_poly.entity_id
_entity_poly.type
_entity_poly.pdbx_seq_one_letter_code
_entity_poly.pdbx_strand_id
1 'polypeptide(L)'
;MSKQIQANQTAVLVADREQGTILAALRHYQEILRSGASAAPGLLDIASNSGQLTPLSTQEIEVLCEKVNFGSTLKELESFVANAKAK
;
A
#
# COMPACT_ATOMS: atom_id res chain seq x y z
N MET A 1 -26.13 -14.96 -20.85
CA MET A 1 -24.78 -15.50 -20.57
C MET A 1 -24.07 -14.54 -19.64
N SER A 2 -23.85 -14.94 -18.39
CA SER A 2 -23.14 -14.13 -17.40
C SER A 2 -21.65 -14.15 -17.73
N LYS A 3 -21.05 -13.00 -18.07
CA LYS A 3 -19.59 -12.89 -18.19
C LYS A 3 -19.01 -13.19 -16.81
N GLN A 4 -18.35 -14.34 -16.65
CA GLN A 4 -17.50 -14.56 -15.49
C GLN A 4 -16.38 -13.52 -15.56
N ILE A 5 -16.40 -12.56 -14.64
CA ILE A 5 -15.28 -11.66 -14.44
C ILE A 5 -14.17 -12.52 -13.84
N GLN A 6 -13.19 -12.86 -14.66
CA GLN A 6 -12.00 -13.55 -14.19
C GLN A 6 -11.25 -12.56 -13.29
N ALA A 7 -11.12 -12.88 -12.01
CA ALA A 7 -10.39 -12.04 -11.07
C ALA A 7 -8.91 -12.08 -11.47
N ASN A 8 -8.41 -10.96 -12.01
CA ASN A 8 -6.99 -10.81 -12.27
C ASN A 8 -6.27 -10.53 -10.95
N GLN A 9 -5.17 -11.24 -10.72
CA GLN A 9 -4.27 -10.97 -9.60
C GLN A 9 -3.17 -10.01 -10.06
N THR A 10 -2.89 -9.00 -9.24
CA THR A 10 -1.80 -8.05 -9.47
C THR A 10 -0.80 -8.18 -8.33
N ALA A 11 0.46 -8.43 -8.67
CA ALA A 11 1.56 -8.40 -7.70
C ALA A 11 2.10 -6.97 -7.59
N VAL A 12 2.31 -6.51 -6.37
CA VAL A 12 2.89 -5.19 -6.08
C VAL A 12 3.98 -5.33 -5.03
N LEU A 13 5.16 -4.81 -5.33
CA LEU A 13 6.25 -4.64 -4.38
C LEU A 13 6.10 -3.29 -3.71
N VAL A 14 5.87 -3.28 -2.39
CA VAL A 14 5.85 -2.05 -1.59
C VAL A 14 7.05 -1.99 -0.66
N ALA A 15 7.62 -0.81 -0.51
CA ALA A 15 8.61 -0.53 0.51
C ALA A 15 7.96 -0.33 1.89
N ASP A 16 8.71 -0.46 2.97
CA ASP A 16 8.19 -0.36 4.34
C ASP A 16 7.43 0.96 4.62
N ARG A 17 7.93 2.08 4.08
CA ARG A 17 7.25 3.39 4.16
C ARG A 17 5.89 3.37 3.46
N GLU A 18 5.84 2.79 2.26
CA GLU A 18 4.62 2.67 1.47
C GLU A 18 3.60 1.75 2.15
N GLN A 19 4.07 0.64 2.74
CA GLN A 19 3.25 -0.29 3.50
C GLN A 19 2.62 0.39 4.72
N GLY A 20 3.39 1.17 5.49
CA GLY A 20 2.87 1.95 6.62
C GLY A 20 1.74 2.90 6.19
N THR A 21 1.93 3.60 5.08
CA THR A 21 0.89 4.48 4.50
C THR A 21 -0.36 3.71 4.06
N ILE A 22 -0.22 2.54 3.41
CA ILE A 22 -1.36 1.70 3.01
C ILE A 22 -2.15 1.25 4.23
N LEU A 23 -1.47 0.79 5.29
CA LEU A 23 -2.12 0.38 6.54
C LEU A 23 -2.86 1.54 7.21
N ALA A 24 -2.27 2.73 7.23
CA ALA A 24 -2.93 3.92 7.75
C ALA A 24 -4.18 4.27 6.93
N ALA A 25 -4.11 4.23 5.61
CA ALA A 25 -5.27 4.48 4.74
C ALA A 25 -6.41 3.47 4.97
N LEU A 26 -6.08 2.18 5.10
CA LEU A 26 -7.07 1.14 5.43
C LEU A 26 -7.72 1.37 6.79
N ARG A 27 -6.93 1.74 7.81
CA ARG A 27 -7.45 2.06 9.15
C ARG A 27 -8.37 3.28 9.13
N HIS A 28 -8.00 4.31 8.39
CA HIS A 28 -8.81 5.51 8.22
C HIS A 28 -10.17 5.16 7.59
N TYR A 29 -10.15 4.39 6.51
CA TYR A 29 -11.36 3.95 5.82
C TYR A 29 -12.27 3.09 6.71
N GLN A 30 -11.69 2.14 7.45
CA GLN A 30 -12.44 1.32 8.42
C GLN A 30 -13.15 2.16 9.46
N GLU A 31 -12.49 3.20 9.98
CA GLU A 31 -13.09 4.08 10.98
C GLU A 31 -14.23 4.91 10.40
N ILE A 32 -14.07 5.47 9.19
CA ILE A 32 -15.16 6.15 8.47
C ILE A 32 -16.38 5.23 8.35
N LEU A 33 -16.18 3.98 7.92
CA LEU A 33 -17.27 3.02 7.79
C LEU A 33 -17.91 2.63 9.13
N ARG A 34 -17.12 2.55 10.20
CA ARG A 34 -17.56 2.08 11.52
C ARG A 34 -18.29 3.15 12.32
N SER A 35 -17.79 4.39 12.32
CA SER A 35 -18.27 5.45 13.20
C SER A 35 -18.74 6.71 12.47
N GLY A 36 -18.54 6.80 11.15
CA GLY A 36 -18.79 8.02 10.39
C GLY A 36 -17.78 9.14 10.67
N ALA A 37 -16.76 8.88 11.50
CA ALA A 37 -15.76 9.88 11.85
C ALA A 37 -14.83 10.14 10.66
N SER A 38 -14.47 11.41 10.45
CA SER A 38 -13.61 11.85 9.35
C SER A 38 -12.12 11.57 9.56
N ALA A 39 -11.72 11.02 10.70
CA ALA A 39 -10.34 10.63 10.97
C ALA A 39 -10.24 9.52 12.02
N ALA A 40 -9.40 8.52 11.75
CA ALA A 40 -9.03 7.53 12.75
C ALA A 40 -7.92 8.05 13.68
N PRO A 41 -7.95 7.76 14.98
CA PRO A 41 -6.82 8.00 15.87
C PRO A 41 -5.63 7.08 15.49
N GLY A 42 -4.40 7.56 15.74
CA GLY A 42 -3.17 6.78 15.58
C GLY A 42 -2.67 6.61 14.13
N LEU A 43 -3.25 7.35 13.16
CA LEU A 43 -2.84 7.23 11.76
C LEU A 43 -1.37 7.59 11.52
N LEU A 44 -0.86 8.60 12.23
CA LEU A 44 0.54 9.00 12.15
C LEU A 44 1.47 7.89 12.65
N ASP A 45 1.11 7.24 13.75
CA ASP A 45 1.91 6.15 14.33
C ASP A 45 1.95 4.95 13.39
N ILE A 46 0.83 4.63 12.74
CA ILE A 46 0.78 3.55 11.73
C ILE A 46 1.62 3.93 10.51
N ALA A 47 1.42 5.13 9.94
CA ALA A 47 2.13 5.58 8.75
C ALA A 47 3.65 5.71 8.95
N SER A 48 4.07 6.01 10.18
CA SER A 48 5.48 6.17 10.54
C SER A 48 6.13 4.89 11.09
N ASN A 49 5.40 3.77 11.16
CA ASN A 49 5.85 2.57 11.89
C ASN A 49 6.35 2.93 13.30
N SER A 50 5.48 3.53 14.11
CA SER A 50 5.77 4.03 15.47
C SER A 50 6.95 5.01 15.51
N GLY A 51 7.05 5.91 14.54
CA GLY A 51 8.11 6.92 14.44
C GLY A 51 9.44 6.44 13.84
N GLN A 52 9.54 5.18 13.41
CA GLN A 52 10.76 4.65 12.79
C GLN A 52 10.99 5.18 11.36
N LEU A 53 9.92 5.61 10.69
CA LEU A 53 9.93 6.04 9.30
C LEU A 53 9.23 7.39 9.15
N THR A 54 9.72 8.22 8.24
CA THR A 54 9.00 9.43 7.82
C THR A 54 7.80 9.04 6.96
N PRO A 55 6.57 9.44 7.33
CA PRO A 55 5.39 9.23 6.50
C PRO A 55 5.57 9.77 5.08
N LEU A 56 4.86 9.18 4.12
CA LEU A 56 4.86 9.68 2.75
C LEU A 56 4.19 11.06 2.67
N SER A 57 4.75 11.93 1.83
CA SER A 57 4.11 13.17 1.39
C SER A 57 2.94 12.90 0.43
N THR A 58 2.08 13.90 0.19
CA THR A 58 0.97 13.78 -0.76
C THR A 58 1.43 13.34 -2.15
N GLN A 59 2.55 13.87 -2.65
CA GLN A 59 3.08 13.50 -3.96
C GLN A 59 3.56 12.04 -4.00
N GLU A 60 4.22 11.57 -2.94
CA GLU A 60 4.62 10.16 -2.83
C GLU A 60 3.40 9.24 -2.72
N ILE A 61 2.31 9.70 -2.09
CA ILE A 61 1.04 8.96 -2.02
C ILE A 61 0.41 8.83 -3.41
N GLU A 62 0.41 9.88 -4.24
CA GLU A 62 -0.09 9.80 -5.62
C GLU A 62 0.66 8.75 -6.44
N VAL A 63 1.99 8.75 -6.36
CA VAL A 63 2.85 7.76 -7.02
C VAL A 63 2.55 6.34 -6.50
N LEU A 64 2.35 6.19 -5.19
CA LEU A 64 1.98 4.90 -4.60
C LEU A 64 0.61 4.41 -5.10
N CYS A 65 -0.38 5.29 -5.23
CA CYS A 65 -1.68 4.95 -5.78
C CYS A 65 -1.57 4.43 -7.21
N GLU A 66 -0.79 5.08 -8.07
CA GLU A 66 -0.53 4.60 -9.43
C GLU A 66 0.14 3.23 -9.41
N LYS A 67 1.19 3.06 -8.61
CA LYS A 67 1.91 1.80 -8.45
C LYS A 67 1.01 0.65 -8.00
N VAL A 68 0.16 0.89 -7.00
CA VAL A 68 -0.83 -0.09 -6.51
C VAL A 68 -1.88 -0.42 -7.57
N ASN A 69 -2.31 0.58 -8.34
CA ASN A 69 -3.32 0.40 -9.39
C ASN A 69 -2.80 -0.43 -10.57
N PHE A 70 -1.54 -0.23 -10.99
CA PHE A 70 -0.98 -0.88 -12.18
C PHE A 70 -0.21 -2.17 -11.90
N GLY A 71 0.30 -2.35 -10.68
CA GLY A 71 1.16 -3.49 -10.38
C GLY A 71 2.65 -3.20 -10.54
N SER A 72 3.46 -4.09 -9.98
CA SER A 72 4.89 -4.15 -10.30
C SER A 72 5.11 -4.84 -11.63
N THR A 73 6.08 -4.35 -12.38
CA THR A 73 6.53 -4.97 -13.63
C THR A 73 7.20 -6.31 -13.37
N LEU A 74 7.20 -7.19 -14.37
CA LEU A 74 7.91 -8.47 -14.28
C LEU A 74 9.40 -8.28 -13.93
N LYS A 75 10.04 -7.27 -14.52
CA LYS A 75 11.46 -6.95 -14.27
C LYS A 75 11.73 -6.59 -12.81
N GLU A 76 10.84 -5.82 -12.18
CA GLU A 76 10.98 -5.46 -10.76
C GLU A 76 10.82 -6.70 -9.86
N LEU A 77 9.85 -7.57 -10.18
CA LEU A 77 9.63 -8.82 -9.45
C LEU A 77 10.83 -9.76 -9.56
N GLU A 78 11.37 -9.96 -10.76
CA GLU A 78 12.57 -10.76 -10.99
C GLU A 78 13.78 -10.22 -10.22
N SER A 79 13.96 -8.90 -10.24
CA SER A 79 15.04 -8.23 -9.52
C SER A 79 14.91 -8.41 -8.00
N PHE A 80 13.69 -8.30 -7.46
CA PHE A 80 13.41 -8.54 -6.05
C PHE A 80 13.75 -9.98 -5.63
N VAL A 81 13.32 -10.97 -6.42
CA VAL A 81 13.60 -12.39 -6.14
C VAL A 81 15.09 -12.69 -6.21
N ALA A 82 15.82 -12.12 -7.17
CA ALA A 82 17.27 -12.29 -7.28
C ALA A 82 18.00 -11.74 -6.05
N ASN A 83 17.62 -10.55 -5.60
CA ASN A 83 18.21 -9.92 -4.41
C ASN A 83 17.90 -10.70 -3.12
N ALA A 84 16.73 -11.31 -3.01
CA ALA A 84 16.36 -12.12 -1.85
C ALA A 84 17.19 -13.41 -1.74
N LYS A 85 17.62 -14.00 -2.88
CA LYS A 85 18.45 -15.22 -2.90
C LYS A 85 19.93 -14.95 -2.61
N ALA A 86 20.38 -13.71 -2.75
CA ALA A 86 21.76 -13.31 -2.53
C ALA A 86 22.07 -12.94 -1.06
N LYS A 87 21.04 -12.89 -0.21
CA LYS A 87 21.15 -12.71 1.24
C LYS A 87 21.11 -14.07 1.94
#